data_AF-C7SFJ0-F1
#
_entry.id   AF-C7SFJ0-F1
#
_cell.length_a   1.000
_cell.length_b   1.000
_cell.length_c   1.000
_cell.angle_alpha   90.00
_cell.angle_beta   90.00
_cell.angle_gamma   90.00
#
_symmetry.space_group_name_H-M   'P 1'
#
loop_
_entity.id
_entity.type
_entity.pdbx_description
1 polymer ?
#
loop_
_entity_poly.entity_id
_entity_poly.type
_entity_poly.pdbx_seq_one_letter_code
_entity_poly.pdbx_strand_id
1 'polypeptide(L)'
;TSLYQSPRASGLSEHIARRASFAIVPAPILISVGVLTLIFGRDHPAGRWSERHHVPATEIATEQAHRIDDDNDEKIDEKKMQATAVNVEPVTIDIAVNKRLTFKTAFEILTNPVTWLPPLAYLTTLGVELALDSQFSIVLFGLYSKSIPGFTQTTAGYYTSIFGLLNVVARPLGGYVGDLLFRPFGTRGKKLWIIFCGMVMGAGLIAGGIYIEDHNAPSDSPSLATIMGVFLLAVTFSEF
;
A
#
# COMPACT_ATOMS: atom_id res chain seq x y z
N THR A 1 8.64 11.57 29.63
CA THR A 1 7.86 10.49 30.30
C THR A 1 6.98 9.85 29.25
N SER A 2 7.03 8.52 29.09
CA SER A 2 6.17 7.84 28.10
C SER A 2 4.69 7.91 28.53
N LEU A 3 3.74 7.84 27.58
CA LEU A 3 2.29 7.85 27.87
C LEU A 3 1.85 6.75 28.84
N TYR A 4 2.63 5.67 28.96
CA TYR A 4 2.43 4.61 29.95
C TYR A 4 2.95 4.96 31.34
N GLN A 5 4.00 5.78 31.45
CA GLN A 5 4.63 6.17 32.71
C GLN A 5 3.86 7.25 33.46
N SER A 6 3.15 8.17 32.77
CA SER A 6 2.35 9.22 33.44
C SER A 6 1.19 8.66 34.30
N PRO A 7 0.38 7.69 33.82
CA PRO A 7 -0.63 7.04 34.65
C PRO A 7 -0.02 6.17 35.76
N ARG A 8 1.16 5.57 35.53
CA ARG A 8 1.87 4.74 36.52
C ARG A 8 2.42 5.58 37.67
N ALA A 9 2.92 6.78 37.38
CA ALA A 9 3.32 7.77 38.39
C ALA A 9 2.13 8.30 39.22
N SER A 10 0.90 8.11 38.73
CA SER A 10 -0.35 8.47 39.39
C SER A 10 -0.98 7.32 40.20
N GLY A 11 -0.29 6.17 40.32
CA GLY A 11 -0.74 5.03 41.13
C GLY A 11 -1.72 4.07 40.46
N LEU A 12 -1.97 4.19 39.14
CA LEU A 12 -2.91 3.31 38.43
C LEU A 12 -2.30 1.92 38.14
N SER A 13 -3.14 0.88 38.26
CA SER A 13 -2.75 -0.50 37.92
C SER A 13 -2.44 -0.65 36.42
N GLU A 14 -1.57 -1.60 36.10
CA GLU A 14 -1.04 -1.82 34.75
C GLU A 14 -2.13 -2.05 33.69
N HIS A 15 -3.23 -2.70 34.06
CA HIS A 15 -4.38 -2.91 33.17
C HIS A 15 -5.13 -1.61 32.84
N ILE A 16 -5.22 -0.67 33.79
CA ILE A 16 -5.91 0.61 33.58
C ILE A 16 -5.02 1.54 32.75
N ALA A 17 -3.71 1.56 33.03
CA ALA A 17 -2.75 2.36 32.27
C ALA A 17 -2.71 1.97 30.78
N ARG A 18 -2.74 0.67 30.46
CA ARG A 18 -2.80 0.19 29.07
C ARG A 18 -4.11 0.59 28.36
N ARG A 19 -5.26 0.50 29.04
CA ARG A 19 -6.54 0.91 28.45
C ARG A 19 -6.60 2.41 28.21
N ALA A 20 -6.08 3.20 29.14
CA ALA A 20 -6.00 4.65 29.01
C ALA A 20 -5.12 5.06 27.81
N SER A 21 -3.96 4.42 27.60
CA SER A 21 -3.09 4.78 26.47
C SER A 21 -3.75 4.54 25.11
N PHE A 22 -4.57 3.49 24.95
CA PHE A 22 -5.31 3.25 23.71
C PHE A 22 -6.46 4.24 23.49
N ALA A 23 -7.12 4.68 24.58
CA ALA A 23 -8.20 5.64 24.49
C ALA A 23 -7.72 7.08 24.23
N ILE A 24 -6.51 7.44 24.69
CA ILE A 24 -6.00 8.81 24.62
C ILE A 24 -5.42 9.16 23.24
N VAL A 25 -4.78 8.21 22.54
CA VAL A 25 -4.07 8.52 21.28
C VAL A 25 -4.73 7.86 20.06
N PRO A 26 -4.80 6.52 19.93
CA PRO A 26 -5.43 5.89 18.76
C PRO A 26 -6.89 6.29 18.51
N ALA A 27 -7.73 6.26 19.55
CA ALA A 27 -9.17 6.47 19.41
C ALA A 27 -9.54 7.88 18.86
N PRO A 28 -9.05 8.99 19.42
CA PRO A 28 -9.38 10.32 18.88
C PRO A 28 -8.81 10.54 17.49
N ILE A 29 -7.64 9.97 17.15
CA ILE A 29 -7.09 10.05 15.78
C ILE A 29 -8.04 9.35 14.81
N LEU A 30 -8.47 8.12 15.10
CA LEU A 30 -9.38 7.36 14.23
C LEU A 30 -10.75 8.04 14.07
N ILE A 31 -11.33 8.55 15.16
CA ILE A 31 -12.60 9.28 15.12
C ILE A 31 -12.45 10.56 14.29
N SER A 32 -11.37 11.31 14.50
CA SER A 32 -11.12 12.55 13.76
C SER A 32 -10.95 12.28 12.26
N VAL A 33 -10.16 11.26 11.89
CA VAL A 33 -10.00 10.85 10.49
C VAL A 33 -11.33 10.39 9.90
N GLY A 34 -12.12 9.60 10.63
CA GLY A 34 -13.45 9.17 10.18
C GLY A 34 -14.39 10.35 9.90
N VAL A 35 -14.42 11.33 10.80
CA VAL A 35 -15.21 12.57 10.62
C VAL A 35 -14.70 13.38 9.43
N LEU A 36 -13.39 13.54 9.28
CA LEU A 36 -12.79 14.23 8.13
C LEU A 36 -13.13 13.53 6.82
N THR A 37 -13.12 12.19 6.78
CA THR A 37 -13.53 11.42 5.60
C THR A 37 -15.00 11.64 5.27
N LEU A 38 -15.89 11.80 6.26
CA LEU A 38 -17.30 12.12 5.99
C LEU A 38 -17.51 13.57 5.49
N ILE A 39 -16.68 14.51 5.94
CA ILE A 39 -16.78 15.93 5.54
C ILE A 39 -16.14 16.18 4.17
N PHE A 40 -14.96 15.60 3.93
CA PHE A 40 -14.12 15.86 2.76
C PHE A 40 -14.15 14.74 1.71
N GLY A 41 -14.55 13.53 2.09
CA GLY A 41 -14.74 12.42 1.16
C GLY A 41 -15.95 12.69 0.28
N ARG A 42 -15.73 13.44 -0.80
CA ARG A 42 -16.73 13.56 -1.86
C ARG A 42 -16.86 12.21 -2.54
N ASP A 43 -18.11 11.84 -2.83
CA ASP A 43 -18.43 10.62 -3.58
C ASP A 43 -17.65 10.55 -4.90
N HIS A 44 -17.59 9.34 -5.47
CA HIS A 44 -16.82 9.02 -6.67
C HIS A 44 -16.92 10.09 -7.77
N PRO A 45 -15.88 10.29 -8.60
CA PRO A 45 -15.83 11.35 -9.62
C PRO A 45 -16.92 11.28 -10.70
N ALA A 46 -17.78 10.26 -10.66
CA ALA A 46 -18.89 10.01 -11.58
C ALA A 46 -20.28 10.26 -10.96
N GLY A 47 -20.38 10.87 -9.77
CA GLY A 47 -21.67 11.20 -9.13
C GLY A 47 -22.01 10.33 -7.92
N ARG A 48 -23.30 9.99 -7.74
CA ARG A 48 -23.76 9.10 -6.66
C ARG A 48 -23.54 7.64 -7.02
N TRP A 49 -23.07 6.80 -6.09
CA TRP A 49 -22.77 5.38 -6.36
C TRP A 49 -23.95 4.56 -6.87
N SER A 50 -25.18 5.00 -6.55
CA SER A 50 -26.41 4.44 -7.10
C SER A 50 -26.50 4.56 -8.62
N GLU A 51 -25.89 5.58 -9.21
CA GLU A 51 -25.96 5.95 -10.63
C GLU A 51 -24.77 5.43 -11.44
N ARG A 52 -23.92 4.56 -10.86
CA ARG A 52 -22.72 4.01 -11.52
C ARG A 52 -22.96 3.28 -12.85
N HIS A 53 -24.23 2.98 -13.15
CA HIS A 53 -24.67 2.33 -14.40
C HIS A 53 -25.16 3.33 -15.45
N HIS A 54 -25.26 4.62 -15.13
CA HIS A 54 -25.76 5.70 -15.98
C HIS A 54 -24.66 6.69 -16.39
N VAL A 55 -23.39 6.29 -16.28
CA VAL A 55 -22.29 7.12 -16.77
C VAL A 55 -22.27 7.11 -18.30
N PRO A 56 -21.87 8.20 -18.99
CA PRO A 56 -21.78 8.25 -20.46
C PRO A 56 -20.95 7.10 -21.06
N ALA A 57 -19.96 6.64 -20.29
CA ALA A 57 -19.14 5.47 -20.59
C ALA A 57 -19.95 4.16 -20.73
N THR A 58 -21.02 3.99 -19.96
CA THR A 58 -21.91 2.83 -20.05
C THR A 58 -22.81 2.94 -21.28
N GLU A 59 -23.31 4.13 -21.63
CA GLU A 59 -24.11 4.34 -22.86
C GLU A 59 -23.31 4.04 -24.13
N ILE A 60 -22.07 4.54 -24.22
CA ILE A 60 -21.17 4.27 -25.36
C ILE A 60 -20.89 2.78 -25.53
N ALA A 61 -20.68 2.06 -24.43
CA ALA A 61 -20.44 0.62 -24.47
C ALA A 61 -21.70 -0.20 -24.80
N THR A 62 -22.89 0.28 -24.41
CA THR A 62 -24.16 -0.36 -24.75
C THR A 62 -24.49 -0.14 -26.22
N GLU A 63 -24.25 1.06 -26.76
CA GLU A 63 -24.35 1.33 -28.20
C GLU A 63 -23.36 0.51 -29.03
N GLN A 64 -22.10 0.37 -28.56
CA GLN A 64 -21.11 -0.46 -29.25
C GLN A 64 -21.47 -1.95 -29.22
N ALA A 65 -22.00 -2.46 -28.10
CA ALA A 65 -22.48 -3.84 -28.02
C ALA A 65 -23.67 -4.09 -28.96
N HIS A 66 -24.62 -3.15 -29.02
CA HIS A 66 -25.79 -3.26 -29.91
C HIS A 66 -25.41 -3.23 -31.39
N ARG A 67 -24.37 -2.45 -31.76
CA ARG A 67 -23.84 -2.42 -33.13
C ARG A 67 -23.13 -3.72 -33.54
N ILE A 68 -22.56 -4.48 -32.60
CA ILE A 68 -21.88 -5.75 -32.90
C ILE A 68 -22.88 -6.91 -33.04
N ASP A 69 -24.02 -6.85 -32.35
CA ASP A 69 -25.10 -7.83 -32.50
C ASP A 69 -25.86 -7.64 -33.83
N ASP A 70 -26.14 -6.39 -34.25
CA ASP A 70 -26.81 -6.11 -35.54
C ASP A 70 -25.96 -6.51 -36.75
N ASP A 71 -24.63 -6.41 -36.68
CA ASP A 71 -23.72 -6.74 -37.79
C ASP A 71 -23.62 -8.25 -38.08
N ASN A 72 -24.13 -9.11 -37.17
CA ASN A 72 -24.16 -10.56 -37.37
C ASN A 72 -25.47 -11.08 -38.00
N ASP A 73 -26.51 -10.24 -38.15
CA ASP A 73 -27.83 -10.67 -38.65
C ASP A 73 -28.27 -10.08 -40.00
N GLU A 74 -27.51 -9.18 -40.64
CA GLU A 74 -27.82 -8.70 -42.00
C GLU A 74 -26.99 -9.38 -43.10
N LYS A 75 -27.48 -10.51 -43.60
CA LYS A 75 -27.27 -10.84 -45.03
C LYS A 75 -28.20 -9.94 -45.86
N ILE A 76 -27.70 -8.93 -46.56
CA ILE A 76 -28.23 -8.42 -47.85
C ILE A 76 -27.22 -7.45 -48.53
N ASP A 77 -26.86 -7.84 -49.76
CA ASP A 77 -26.45 -7.10 -50.96
C ASP A 77 -25.27 -6.09 -51.00
N GLU A 78 -24.22 -6.57 -51.69
CA GLU A 78 -23.17 -5.80 -52.35
C GLU A 78 -23.73 -4.85 -53.43
N LYS A 79 -23.78 -3.53 -53.18
CA LYS A 79 -23.29 -2.44 -54.07
C LYS A 79 -23.78 -1.05 -53.65
N LYS A 80 -22.83 -0.10 -53.69
CA LYS A 80 -22.91 1.37 -53.41
C LYS A 80 -22.93 1.67 -51.90
N MET A 81 -21.99 2.41 -51.32
CA MET A 81 -21.54 3.72 -51.77
C MET A 81 -20.15 4.02 -51.17
N GLN A 82 -19.17 4.25 -52.04
CA GLN A 82 -17.93 4.94 -51.70
C GLN A 82 -18.26 6.41 -51.40
N ALA A 83 -17.93 6.90 -50.21
CA ALA A 83 -17.29 8.20 -49.97
C ALA A 83 -17.13 8.44 -48.46
N THR A 84 -15.91 8.82 -48.06
CA THR A 84 -15.51 9.32 -46.74
C THR A 84 -15.18 8.26 -45.68
N ALA A 85 -14.12 7.49 -45.96
CA ALA A 85 -13.40 6.75 -44.93
C ALA A 85 -12.51 7.74 -44.13
N VAL A 86 -13.05 8.31 -43.04
CA VAL A 86 -12.19 8.80 -41.95
C VAL A 86 -11.81 7.55 -41.15
N ASN A 87 -10.59 7.06 -41.40
CA ASN A 87 -9.99 5.99 -40.64
C ASN A 87 -9.68 6.49 -39.23
N VAL A 88 -10.68 6.45 -38.34
CA VAL A 88 -10.44 6.47 -36.91
C VAL A 88 -10.11 5.04 -36.53
N GLU A 89 -8.83 4.72 -36.36
CA GLU A 89 -8.46 3.53 -35.58
C GLU A 89 -9.22 3.65 -34.26
N PRO A 90 -10.12 2.71 -33.91
CA PRO A 90 -10.69 2.70 -32.59
C PRO A 90 -9.53 2.36 -31.65
N VAL A 91 -8.91 3.38 -31.07
CA VAL A 91 -8.14 3.20 -29.85
C VAL A 91 -9.09 2.46 -28.93
N THR A 92 -8.78 1.20 -28.65
CA THR A 92 -9.47 0.36 -27.69
C THR A 92 -9.22 0.97 -26.31
N ILE A 93 -9.89 2.07 -26.04
CA ILE A 93 -10.05 2.58 -24.70
C ILE A 93 -10.88 1.49 -24.03
N ASP A 94 -10.22 0.66 -23.23
CA ASP A 94 -10.85 -0.33 -22.37
C ASP A 94 -11.63 0.45 -21.31
N ILE A 95 -12.80 0.95 -21.71
CA ILE A 95 -13.70 1.71 -20.87
C ILE A 95 -14.20 0.68 -19.86
N ALA A 96 -13.74 0.80 -18.61
CA ALA A 96 -14.18 -0.06 -17.52
C ALA A 96 -15.67 0.20 -17.23
N VAL A 97 -16.54 -0.52 -17.94
CA VAL A 97 -17.98 -0.50 -17.72
C VAL A 97 -18.29 -1.35 -16.51
N ASN A 98 -18.93 -0.75 -15.50
CA ASN A 98 -19.38 -1.47 -14.31
C ASN A 98 -20.46 -2.49 -14.67
N LYS A 99 -20.06 -3.73 -14.99
CA LYS A 99 -21.00 -4.85 -15.16
C LYS A 99 -21.53 -5.29 -13.80
N ARG A 100 -22.77 -5.78 -13.74
CA ARG A 100 -23.33 -6.39 -12.52
C ARG A 100 -22.48 -7.61 -12.15
N LEU A 101 -22.08 -7.69 -10.88
CA LEU A 101 -21.30 -8.80 -10.35
C LEU A 101 -22.18 -10.07 -10.32
N THR A 102 -22.03 -10.91 -11.34
CA THR A 102 -22.62 -12.26 -11.37
C THR A 102 -21.63 -13.24 -10.74
N PHE A 103 -22.09 -14.27 -10.04
CA PHE A 103 -21.22 -15.28 -9.41
C PHE A 103 -20.21 -15.92 -10.38
N LYS A 104 -20.61 -16.11 -11.65
CA LYS A 104 -19.72 -16.59 -12.72
C LYS A 104 -18.56 -15.62 -13.00
N THR A 105 -18.87 -14.34 -13.15
CA THR A 105 -17.88 -13.27 -13.36
C THR A 105 -17.00 -13.07 -12.12
N ALA A 106 -17.56 -13.21 -10.92
CA ALA A 106 -16.80 -13.15 -9.68
C ALA A 106 -15.76 -14.28 -9.59
N PHE A 107 -16.16 -15.51 -9.94
CA PHE A 107 -15.23 -16.64 -9.98
C PHE A 107 -14.16 -16.49 -11.06
N GLU A 108 -14.52 -15.92 -12.22
CA GLU A 108 -13.57 -15.63 -13.30
C GLU A 108 -12.53 -14.59 -12.90
N ILE A 109 -12.94 -13.50 -12.25
CA ILE A 109 -12.04 -12.48 -11.69
C ILE A 109 -11.13 -13.08 -10.62
N LEU A 110 -11.66 -13.94 -9.74
CA LEU A 110 -10.90 -14.59 -8.67
C LEU A 110 -9.92 -15.64 -9.21
N THR A 111 -10.21 -16.27 -10.34
CA THR A 111 -9.31 -17.26 -10.94
C THR A 111 -8.22 -16.57 -11.78
N ASN A 112 -8.43 -15.32 -12.18
CA ASN A 112 -7.45 -14.57 -12.97
C ASN A 112 -6.23 -14.18 -12.10
N PRO A 113 -5.01 -14.62 -12.44
CA PRO A 113 -3.81 -14.33 -11.65
C PRO A 113 -3.46 -12.83 -11.64
N VAL A 114 -3.82 -12.07 -12.68
CA VAL A 114 -3.54 -10.63 -12.76
C VAL A 114 -4.28 -9.86 -11.67
N THR A 115 -5.45 -10.34 -11.23
CA THR A 115 -6.21 -9.78 -10.11
C THR A 115 -5.44 -9.88 -8.79
N TRP A 116 -4.66 -10.94 -8.60
CA TRP A 116 -3.94 -11.22 -7.36
C TRP A 116 -2.58 -10.55 -7.26
N LEU A 117 -1.95 -10.19 -8.39
CA LEU A 117 -0.61 -9.62 -8.38
C LEU A 117 -0.52 -8.32 -7.56
N PRO A 118 -1.41 -7.31 -7.72
CA PRO A 118 -1.38 -6.11 -6.90
C PRO A 118 -1.64 -6.34 -5.39
N PRO A 119 -2.71 -7.07 -4.97
CA PRO A 119 -2.95 -7.26 -3.54
C PRO A 119 -1.88 -8.13 -2.88
N LEU A 120 -1.27 -9.10 -3.59
CA LEU A 120 -0.14 -9.86 -3.05
C LEU A 120 1.11 -8.99 -2.88
N ALA A 121 1.42 -8.13 -3.84
CA ALA A 121 2.53 -7.18 -3.71
C ALA A 121 2.31 -6.19 -2.55
N TYR A 122 1.07 -5.75 -2.34
CA TYR A 122 0.71 -4.93 -1.19
C TYR A 122 0.81 -5.72 0.14
N LEU A 123 0.34 -6.97 0.15
CA LEU A 123 0.41 -7.83 1.33
C LEU A 123 1.85 -8.09 1.77
N THR A 124 2.78 -8.28 0.84
CA THR A 124 4.19 -8.52 1.18
C THR A 124 4.89 -7.27 1.68
N THR A 125 4.65 -6.11 1.05
CA THR A 125 5.24 -4.82 1.46
C THR A 125 4.70 -4.36 2.82
N LEU A 126 3.37 -4.27 2.97
CA LEU A 126 2.73 -3.92 4.24
C LEU A 126 2.98 -4.98 5.32
N GLY A 127 3.01 -6.27 4.95
CA GLY A 127 3.24 -7.36 5.90
C GLY A 127 4.62 -7.30 6.55
N VAL A 128 5.66 -7.00 5.77
CA VAL A 128 7.02 -6.78 6.28
C VAL A 128 7.07 -5.57 7.20
N GLU A 129 6.41 -4.48 6.84
CA GLU A 129 6.37 -3.25 7.64
C GLU A 129 5.76 -3.52 9.03
N LEU A 130 4.59 -4.15 9.08
CA LEU A 130 3.92 -4.52 10.33
C LEU A 130 4.75 -5.50 11.18
N ALA A 131 5.46 -6.43 10.54
CA ALA A 131 6.33 -7.36 11.22
C ALA A 131 7.53 -6.66 11.86
N LEU A 132 8.16 -5.72 11.15
CA LEU A 132 9.26 -4.92 11.67
C LEU A 132 8.77 -4.01 12.80
N ASP A 133 7.72 -3.21 12.58
CA ASP A 133 7.21 -2.28 13.59
C ASP A 133 6.83 -2.96 14.91
N SER A 134 6.32 -4.20 14.85
CA SER A 134 5.91 -4.95 16.04
C SER A 134 7.06 -5.66 16.76
N GLN A 135 8.10 -6.12 16.06
CA GLN A 135 9.16 -6.95 16.64
C GLN A 135 10.51 -6.25 16.81
N PHE A 136 10.72 -5.11 16.14
CA PHE A 136 12.01 -4.44 16.11
C PHE A 136 12.47 -3.99 17.51
N SER A 137 11.55 -3.55 18.37
CA SER A 137 11.91 -3.17 19.75
C SER A 137 12.44 -4.35 20.56
N ILE A 138 11.97 -5.57 20.30
CA ILE A 138 12.43 -6.78 20.99
C ILE A 138 13.81 -7.19 20.47
N VAL A 139 14.01 -7.14 19.14
CA VAL A 139 15.31 -7.44 18.51
C VAL A 139 16.38 -6.47 19.00
N LEU A 140 16.10 -5.16 19.02
CA LEU A 140 17.07 -4.18 19.52
C LEU A 140 17.37 -4.34 21.00
N PHE A 141 16.36 -4.62 21.82
CA PHE A 141 16.60 -4.90 23.22
C PHE A 141 17.48 -6.15 23.41
N GLY A 142 17.22 -7.23 22.66
CA GLY A 142 18.02 -8.46 22.72
C GLY A 142 19.49 -8.25 22.31
N LEU A 143 19.73 -7.45 21.28
CA LEU A 143 21.08 -7.19 20.76
C LEU A 143 21.89 -6.20 21.62
N TYR A 144 21.27 -5.15 22.13
CA TYR A 144 22.01 -4.03 22.75
C TYR A 144 21.91 -3.97 24.28
N SER A 145 21.00 -4.71 24.92
CA SER A 145 20.85 -4.71 26.39
C SER A 145 22.12 -5.15 27.12
N LYS A 146 22.95 -6.00 26.49
CA LYS A 146 24.23 -6.45 27.05
C LYS A 146 25.45 -5.64 26.57
N SER A 147 25.37 -5.06 25.37
CA SER A 147 26.51 -4.41 24.72
C SER A 147 26.63 -2.91 25.06
N ILE A 148 25.50 -2.24 25.33
CA ILE A 148 25.48 -0.80 25.66
C ILE A 148 24.98 -0.61 27.10
N PRO A 149 25.80 -0.10 28.02
CA PRO A 149 25.35 0.18 29.39
C PRO A 149 24.25 1.25 29.39
N GLY A 150 23.08 0.91 29.95
CA GLY A 150 21.91 1.80 30.02
C GLY A 150 20.89 1.65 28.89
N PHE A 151 21.09 0.75 27.93
CA PHE A 151 20.09 0.48 26.89
C PHE A 151 18.86 -0.23 27.46
N THR A 152 17.85 0.57 27.81
CA THR A 152 16.60 0.10 28.41
C THR A 152 15.57 -0.24 27.33
N GLN A 153 14.63 -1.12 27.63
CA GLN A 153 13.49 -1.45 26.75
C GLN A 153 12.73 -0.21 26.26
N THR A 154 12.65 0.87 27.05
CA THR A 154 12.08 2.15 26.65
C THR A 154 12.86 2.83 25.52
N THR A 155 14.19 2.76 25.54
CA THR A 155 15.04 3.35 24.50
C THR A 155 14.87 2.61 23.18
N ALA A 156 14.83 1.26 23.22
CA ALA A 156 14.48 0.44 22.07
C ALA A 156 13.10 0.81 21.50
N GLY A 157 12.12 0.97 22.38
CA GLY A 157 10.77 1.40 21.99
C GLY A 157 10.74 2.79 21.36
N TYR A 158 11.59 3.73 21.78
CA TYR A 158 11.69 5.04 21.14
C TYR A 158 12.24 4.95 19.71
N TYR A 159 13.29 4.15 19.48
CA TYR A 159 13.81 3.90 18.13
C TYR A 159 12.75 3.26 17.22
N THR A 160 12.05 2.23 17.70
CA THR A 160 10.95 1.60 16.95
C THR A 160 9.78 2.57 16.71
N SER A 161 9.50 3.49 17.64
CA SER A 161 8.43 4.48 17.44
C SER A 161 8.79 5.53 16.38
N ILE A 162 10.04 5.98 16.33
CA ILE A 162 10.54 6.89 15.27
C ILE A 162 10.47 6.19 13.91
N PHE A 163 10.85 4.91 13.89
CA PHE A 163 10.77 4.06 12.72
C PHE A 163 9.32 3.96 12.19
N GLY A 164 8.35 3.61 13.03
CA GLY A 164 6.94 3.59 12.60
C GLY A 164 6.36 4.97 12.25
N LEU A 165 6.90 6.06 12.82
CA LEU A 165 6.51 7.43 12.45
C LEU A 165 7.00 7.81 11.05
N LEU A 166 8.14 7.28 10.59
CA LEU A 166 8.68 7.54 9.26
C LEU A 166 7.68 7.15 8.16
N ASN A 167 6.91 6.09 8.39
CA ASN A 167 5.92 5.56 7.45
C ASN A 167 4.80 6.56 7.14
N VAL A 168 4.52 7.52 8.04
CA VAL A 168 3.57 8.61 7.79
C VAL A 168 4.04 9.55 6.68
N VAL A 169 5.35 9.72 6.52
CA VAL A 169 5.98 10.59 5.51
C VAL A 169 6.40 9.80 4.28
N ALA A 170 6.91 8.57 4.47
CA ALA A 170 7.37 7.72 3.38
C ALA A 170 6.23 7.33 2.43
N ARG A 171 5.03 7.04 2.94
CA ARG A 171 3.85 6.68 2.13
C ARG A 171 3.40 7.75 1.13
N PRO A 172 3.13 9.01 1.55
CA PRO A 172 2.74 10.05 0.60
C PRO A 172 3.88 10.38 -0.38
N LEU A 173 5.14 10.29 0.05
CA LEU A 173 6.29 10.43 -0.84
C LEU A 173 6.37 9.27 -1.86
N GLY A 174 6.04 8.05 -1.44
CA GLY A 174 5.93 6.88 -2.30
C GLY A 174 4.95 7.08 -3.44
N GLY A 175 3.74 7.51 -3.10
CA GLY A 175 2.72 7.87 -4.09
C GLY A 175 3.17 8.98 -5.04
N TYR A 176 3.80 10.03 -4.51
CA TYR A 176 4.31 11.14 -5.31
C TYR A 176 5.40 10.70 -6.31
N VAL A 177 6.34 9.85 -5.87
CA VAL A 177 7.37 9.27 -6.74
C VAL A 177 6.72 8.38 -7.80
N GLY A 178 5.73 7.57 -7.44
CA GLY A 178 4.95 6.77 -8.38
C GLY A 178 4.28 7.62 -9.48
N ASP A 179 3.72 8.77 -9.12
CA ASP A 179 3.11 9.70 -10.07
C ASP A 179 4.14 10.45 -10.93
N LEU A 180 5.32 10.74 -10.38
CA LEU A 180 6.43 11.31 -11.15
C LEU A 180 6.93 10.32 -12.20
N LEU A 181 7.07 9.04 -11.87
CA LEU A 181 7.47 7.99 -12.79
C LEU A 181 6.41 7.68 -13.86
N PHE A 182 5.14 7.96 -13.56
CA PHE A 182 4.04 7.78 -14.51
C PHE A 182 4.18 8.70 -15.74
N ARG A 183 4.59 9.95 -15.51
CA ARG A 183 4.62 11.00 -16.54
C ARG A 183 5.50 10.64 -17.75
N PRO A 184 6.76 10.18 -17.58
CA PRO A 184 7.63 9.81 -18.70
C PRO A 184 7.54 8.35 -19.14
N PHE A 185 7.25 7.39 -18.24
CA PHE A 185 7.39 5.95 -18.52
C PHE A 185 6.05 5.16 -18.48
N GLY A 186 4.93 5.82 -18.23
CA GLY A 186 3.60 5.21 -18.17
C GLY A 186 3.51 4.08 -17.14
N THR A 187 2.71 3.05 -17.45
CA THR A 187 2.46 1.90 -16.57
C THR A 187 3.66 0.96 -16.43
N ARG A 188 4.53 0.90 -17.44
CA ARG A 188 5.75 0.07 -17.41
C ARG A 188 6.78 0.60 -16.41
N GLY A 189 6.91 1.93 -16.29
CA GLY A 189 7.77 2.58 -15.30
C GLY A 189 7.36 2.25 -13.87
N LYS A 190 6.06 2.35 -13.55
CA LYS A 190 5.52 1.97 -12.23
C LYS A 190 5.82 0.51 -11.89
N LYS A 191 5.61 -0.40 -12.83
CA LYS A 191 5.89 -1.83 -12.62
C LYS A 191 7.37 -2.07 -12.32
N LEU A 192 8.27 -1.47 -13.10
CA LEU A 192 9.71 -1.67 -12.90
C LEU A 192 10.18 -1.08 -11.57
N TRP A 193 9.63 0.07 -11.19
CA TRP A 193 9.90 0.71 -9.90
C TRP A 193 9.50 -0.16 -8.71
N ILE A 194 8.27 -0.68 -8.71
CA ILE A 194 7.79 -1.57 -7.63
C ILE A 194 8.67 -2.82 -7.50
N ILE A 195 9.08 -3.41 -8.64
CA ILE A 195 9.97 -4.57 -8.65
C ILE A 195 11.35 -4.21 -8.10
N PHE A 196 11.88 -3.05 -8.47
CA PHE A 196 13.15 -2.54 -7.96
C PHE A 196 13.11 -2.30 -6.44
N CYS A 197 12.09 -1.60 -5.96
CA CYS A 197 11.85 -1.37 -4.53
C CYS A 197 11.77 -2.70 -3.75
N GLY A 198 11.01 -3.67 -4.27
CA GLY A 198 10.91 -5.01 -3.68
C GLY A 198 12.25 -5.75 -3.62
N MET A 199 13.08 -5.65 -4.66
CA MET A 199 14.43 -6.24 -4.66
C MET A 199 15.36 -5.57 -3.64
N VAL A 200 15.36 -4.24 -3.56
CA VAL A 200 16.19 -3.49 -2.60
C VAL A 200 15.78 -3.82 -1.17
N MET A 201 14.48 -3.89 -0.89
CA MET A 201 13.95 -4.28 0.41
C MET A 201 14.39 -5.70 0.78
N GLY A 202 14.19 -6.68 -0.12
CA GLY A 202 14.59 -8.07 0.11
C GLY A 202 16.09 -8.21 0.36
N ALA A 203 16.92 -7.53 -0.43
CA ALA A 203 18.37 -7.49 -0.25
C ALA A 203 18.77 -6.86 1.09
N GLY A 204 18.11 -5.76 1.49
CA GLY A 204 18.34 -5.09 2.77
C GLY A 204 18.03 -5.98 3.98
N LEU A 205 16.92 -6.73 3.93
CA LEU A 205 16.57 -7.68 5.00
C LEU A 205 17.55 -8.83 5.11
N ILE A 206 17.99 -9.40 3.98
CA ILE A 206 18.99 -10.48 3.96
C ILE A 206 20.33 -9.97 4.48
N ALA A 207 20.78 -8.79 4.01
CA ALA A 207 22.03 -8.18 4.46
C ALA A 207 21.98 -7.86 5.96
N GLY A 208 20.86 -7.32 6.46
CA GLY A 208 20.66 -7.08 7.88
C GLY A 208 20.68 -8.37 8.71
N GLY A 209 20.07 -9.44 8.21
CA GLY A 209 20.07 -10.76 8.86
C GLY A 209 21.48 -11.35 8.96
N ILE A 210 22.22 -11.39 7.84
CA ILE A 210 23.61 -11.89 7.81
C ILE A 210 24.51 -11.02 8.69
N TYR A 211 24.35 -9.69 8.68
CA TYR A 211 25.15 -8.80 9.51
C TYR A 211 24.95 -9.04 11.01
N ILE A 212 23.71 -9.29 11.44
CA ILE A 212 23.41 -9.69 12.82
C ILE A 212 24.04 -11.04 13.13
N GLU A 213 24.00 -12.00 12.19
CA GLU A 213 24.58 -13.33 12.38
C GLU A 213 26.11 -13.30 12.56
N ASP A 214 26.79 -12.53 11.72
CA ASP A 214 28.25 -12.39 11.69
C ASP A 214 28.80 -11.68 12.94
N HIS A 215 27.99 -10.80 13.55
CA HIS A 215 28.35 -10.02 14.75
C HIS A 215 27.72 -10.58 16.04
N ASN A 216 27.53 -11.89 16.14
CA ASN A 216 26.99 -12.56 17.33
C ASN A 216 28.02 -12.79 18.46
N ALA A 217 29.29 -12.43 18.24
CA ALA A 217 30.35 -12.64 19.22
C ALA A 217 30.39 -11.51 20.28
N PRO A 218 30.65 -11.81 21.58
CA PRO A 218 30.66 -10.81 22.65
C PRO A 218 31.70 -9.68 22.50
N SER A 219 32.70 -9.83 21.63
CA SER A 219 33.72 -8.80 21.38
C SER A 219 33.50 -7.96 20.13
N ASP A 220 32.50 -8.30 19.29
CA ASP A 220 32.24 -7.62 18.02
C ASP A 220 30.73 -7.37 17.87
N SER A 221 30.19 -6.53 18.76
CA SER A 221 28.78 -6.17 18.71
C SER A 221 28.47 -5.37 17.45
N PRO A 222 27.36 -5.64 16.74
CA PRO A 222 27.02 -4.91 15.54
C PRO A 222 26.81 -3.43 15.86
N SER A 223 27.24 -2.55 14.97
CA SER A 223 27.03 -1.12 15.16
C SER A 223 25.54 -0.78 15.07
N LEU A 224 25.02 -0.11 16.11
CA LEU A 224 23.64 0.38 16.16
C LEU A 224 23.30 1.22 14.93
N ALA A 225 24.21 2.08 14.49
CA ALA A 225 24.02 2.93 13.32
C ALA A 225 23.87 2.11 12.03
N THR A 226 24.64 1.03 11.89
CA THR A 226 24.59 0.16 10.70
C THR A 226 23.29 -0.63 10.65
N ILE A 227 22.86 -1.22 11.77
CA ILE A 227 21.57 -1.92 11.85
C ILE A 227 20.41 -0.95 11.59
N MET A 228 20.39 0.21 12.27
CA MET A 228 19.37 1.22 12.01
C MET A 228 19.35 1.64 10.55
N GLY A 229 20.51 1.92 9.95
CA GLY A 229 20.60 2.35 8.55
C GLY A 229 20.09 1.31 7.56
N VAL A 230 20.45 0.04 7.73
CA VAL A 230 20.03 -1.04 6.82
C VAL A 230 18.52 -1.28 6.91
N PHE A 231 17.96 -1.36 8.12
CA PHE A 231 16.52 -1.57 8.30
C PHE A 231 15.69 -0.33 7.91
N LEU A 232 16.19 0.88 8.18
CA LEU A 232 15.53 2.12 7.72
C LEU A 232 15.52 2.22 6.20
N LEU A 233 16.60 1.84 5.54
CA LEU A 233 16.65 1.79 4.08
C LEU A 233 15.67 0.75 3.55
N ALA A 234 15.67 -0.47 4.10
CA ALA A 234 14.75 -1.52 3.69
C ALA A 234 13.28 -1.09 3.79
N VAL A 235 12.89 -0.43 4.90
CA VAL A 235 11.52 0.05 5.08
C VAL A 235 11.19 1.29 4.28
N THR A 236 12.14 2.21 4.09
CA THR A 236 11.91 3.35 3.20
C THR A 236 11.57 2.85 1.78
N PHE A 237 12.26 1.83 1.30
CA PHE A 237 11.97 1.19 0.01
C PHE A 237 10.74 0.28 0.02
N SER A 238 10.21 -0.14 1.18
CA SER A 238 8.91 -0.83 1.24
C SER A 238 7.71 0.09 1.04
N GLU A 239 7.92 1.39 1.19
CA GLU A 239 6.87 2.41 1.09
C GLU A 239 6.79 3.05 -0.31
N PHE A 240 7.72 2.71 -1.22
CA PHE A 240 7.84 3.21 -2.59
C PHE A 240 7.33 2.23 -3.65
#